data_AF-A0A0K8RIT6-F1
#
_entry.id   AF-A0A0K8RIT6-F1
#
_cell.length_a   1.000
_cell.length_b   1.000
_cell.length_c   1.000
_cell.angle_alpha   90.00
_cell.angle_beta   90.00
_cell.angle_gamma   90.00
#
_symmetry.space_group_name_H-M   'P 1'
#
loop_
_entity.id
_entity.type
_entity.pdbx_description
1 polymer ?
#
loop_
_entity_poly.entity_id
_entity_poly.type
_entity_poly.pdbx_seq_one_letter_code
_entity_poly.pdbx_strand_id
1 'polypeptide(L)'
;MNSQQTISNRYYAALYRKMLDPGLMVCPKQAMFLNLVYKSLKADIVLRRVKAFVKRLLQVTCEQMPPFICGALYLVSEILKAKPGLRSQLEDHPESDDEENFIDVRDDEDIETFTDADADTDKEKGTEEKS
;
A
#
# COMPACT_ATOMS: atom_id res chain seq x y z
N MET A 1 -25.06 0.73 -23.72
CA MET A 1 -24.17 1.24 -22.64
C MET A 1 -24.36 2.75 -22.54
N ASN A 2 -24.57 3.30 -21.33
CA ASN A 2 -24.78 4.74 -21.14
C ASN A 2 -23.46 5.49 -21.46
N SER A 3 -23.49 6.40 -22.44
CA SER A 3 -22.30 7.13 -22.92
C SER A 3 -21.67 7.99 -21.81
N GLN A 4 -22.48 8.59 -20.94
CA GLN A 4 -22.01 9.38 -19.79
C GLN A 4 -21.24 8.53 -18.78
N GLN A 5 -21.70 7.29 -18.51
CA GLN A 5 -21.02 6.36 -17.61
C GLN A 5 -19.64 5.97 -18.16
N THR A 6 -19.52 5.79 -19.48
CA THR A 6 -18.27 5.44 -20.13
C THR A 6 -17.23 6.56 -20.00
N ILE A 7 -17.66 7.81 -20.18
CA ILE A 7 -16.80 9.00 -20.01
C ILE A 7 -16.34 9.12 -18.56
N SER A 8 -17.26 8.98 -17.60
CA SER A 8 -16.95 9.01 -16.17
C SER A 8 -15.91 7.94 -15.78
N ASN A 9 -16.10 6.70 -16.24
CA ASN A 9 -15.14 5.62 -15.97
C ASN A 9 -13.74 5.94 -16.52
N ARG A 10 -13.64 6.45 -17.75
CA ARG A 10 -12.35 6.85 -18.35
C ARG A 10 -11.70 8.00 -17.58
N TYR A 11 -12.49 8.98 -17.16
CA TYR A 11 -12.03 10.12 -16.38
C TYR A 11 -11.41 9.68 -15.04
N TYR A 12 -12.15 8.90 -14.24
CA TYR A 12 -11.63 8.45 -12.94
C TYR A 12 -10.46 7.49 -13.09
N ALA A 13 -10.46 6.61 -14.10
CA ALA A 13 -9.31 5.75 -14.38
C ALA A 13 -8.05 6.55 -14.74
N ALA A 14 -8.19 7.62 -15.53
CA ALA A 14 -7.08 8.50 -15.88
C ALA A 14 -6.56 9.26 -14.65
N LEU A 15 -7.47 9.82 -13.84
CA LEU A 15 -7.10 10.54 -12.62
C LEU A 15 -6.40 9.62 -11.60
N TYR A 16 -6.92 8.40 -11.40
CA TYR A 16 -6.35 7.41 -10.49
C TYR A 16 -4.94 6.98 -10.90
N ARG A 17 -4.68 6.86 -12.21
CA ARG A 17 -3.34 6.58 -12.75
C ARG A 17 -2.41 7.77 -12.57
N LYS A 18 -2.91 9.00 -12.79
CA LYS A 18 -2.09 10.22 -12.69
C LYS A 18 -1.53 10.47 -11.29
N MET A 19 -2.14 9.93 -10.24
CA MET A 19 -1.65 10.07 -8.87
C MET A 19 -0.28 9.41 -8.63
N LEU A 20 0.05 8.33 -9.33
CA LEU A 20 1.35 7.65 -9.24
C LEU A 20 2.33 8.07 -10.34
N ASP A 21 2.02 9.14 -11.07
CA ASP A 21 2.91 9.66 -12.09
C ASP A 21 4.12 10.33 -11.42
N PRO A 22 5.36 9.89 -11.69
CA PRO A 22 6.55 10.49 -11.07
C PRO A 22 6.68 12.00 -11.34
N GLY A 23 6.11 12.47 -12.46
CA GLY A 23 6.05 13.88 -12.80
C GLY A 23 5.23 14.72 -11.81
N LEU A 24 4.38 14.11 -10.98
CA LEU A 24 3.64 14.82 -9.93
C LEU A 24 4.58 15.41 -8.87
N MET A 25 5.67 14.72 -8.53
CA MET A 25 6.66 15.16 -7.55
C MET A 25 7.33 16.48 -7.91
N VAL A 26 7.63 16.66 -9.19
CA VAL A 26 8.33 17.83 -9.73
C VAL A 26 7.38 18.87 -10.32
N CYS A 27 6.07 18.60 -10.29
CA CYS A 27 5.06 19.47 -10.89
C CYS A 27 4.88 20.75 -10.06
N PRO A 28 5.03 21.95 -10.64
CA PRO A 28 4.80 23.21 -9.91
C PRO A 28 3.31 23.45 -9.58
N LYS A 29 2.39 22.64 -10.14
CA LYS A 29 0.93 22.78 -9.99
C LYS A 29 0.30 21.72 -9.09
N GLN A 30 1.06 21.18 -8.13
CA GLN A 30 0.59 20.21 -7.15
C GLN A 30 -0.70 20.66 -6.42
N ALA A 31 -0.79 21.92 -6.02
CA ALA A 31 -1.99 22.45 -5.37
C ALA A 31 -3.25 22.40 -6.27
N MET A 32 -3.10 22.68 -7.57
CA MET A 32 -4.20 22.56 -8.53
C MET A 32 -4.62 21.10 -8.69
N PHE A 33 -3.65 20.18 -8.69
CA PHE A 33 -3.92 18.75 -8.73
C PHE A 33 -4.70 18.27 -7.51
N LEU A 34 -4.28 18.64 -6.30
CA LEU A 34 -5.02 18.32 -5.07
C LEU A 34 -6.45 18.89 -5.09
N ASN A 35 -6.63 20.11 -5.58
CA ASN A 35 -7.97 20.70 -5.73
C ASN A 35 -8.86 19.92 -6.71
N LEU A 36 -8.28 19.47 -7.83
CA LEU A 36 -8.98 18.60 -8.77
C LEU A 36 -9.41 17.31 -8.08
N VAL A 37 -8.49 16.61 -7.42
CA VAL A 37 -8.78 15.36 -6.68
C VAL A 37 -9.88 15.59 -5.65
N TYR A 38 -9.79 16.65 -4.84
CA TYR A 38 -10.82 16.98 -3.85
C TYR A 38 -12.21 17.11 -4.48
N LYS A 39 -12.33 17.92 -5.55
CA LYS A 39 -13.59 18.13 -6.25
C LYS A 39 -14.14 16.84 -6.84
N SER A 40 -13.28 16.03 -7.46
CA SER A 40 -13.64 14.72 -8.02
C SER A 40 -14.19 13.78 -6.94
N LEU A 41 -13.47 13.62 -5.82
CA LEU A 41 -13.88 12.72 -4.75
C LEU A 41 -15.13 13.21 -4.03
N LYS A 42 -15.29 14.52 -3.84
CA LYS A 42 -16.49 15.09 -3.23
C LYS A 42 -17.74 14.79 -4.06
N ALA A 43 -17.65 14.98 -5.39
CA ALA A 43 -18.75 14.76 -6.33
C ALA A 43 -19.06 13.28 -6.58
N ASP A 44 -18.10 12.38 -6.32
CA ASP A 44 -18.25 10.96 -6.60
C ASP A 44 -19.22 10.25 -5.63
N ILE A 45 -20.27 9.64 -6.16
CA ILE A 45 -21.26 8.87 -5.39
C ILE A 45 -20.81 7.43 -5.10
N VAL A 46 -19.80 6.91 -5.80
CA VAL A 46 -19.36 5.51 -5.67
C VAL A 46 -18.33 5.39 -4.56
N LEU A 47 -18.77 5.05 -3.35
CA LEU A 47 -17.91 5.02 -2.15
C LEU A 47 -16.69 4.08 -2.29
N ARG A 48 -16.85 2.91 -2.93
CA ARG A 48 -15.72 1.99 -3.20
C ARG A 48 -14.60 2.66 -3.98
N ARG A 49 -14.95 3.49 -4.96
CA ARG A 49 -13.97 4.25 -5.76
C ARG A 49 -13.32 5.34 -4.92
N VAL A 50 -14.10 6.08 -4.13
CA VAL A 50 -13.54 7.09 -3.22
C VAL A 50 -12.55 6.46 -2.23
N LYS A 51 -12.88 5.29 -1.66
CA LYS A 51 -11.99 4.52 -0.77
C LYS A 51 -10.66 4.19 -1.46
N ALA A 52 -10.70 3.65 -2.68
CA ALA A 52 -9.49 3.34 -3.46
C ALA A 52 -8.63 4.59 -3.71
N PHE A 53 -9.25 5.73 -4.05
CA PHE A 53 -8.54 6.99 -4.23
C PHE A 53 -7.91 7.51 -2.93
N VAL A 54 -8.59 7.39 -1.80
CA VAL A 54 -8.03 7.77 -0.49
C VAL A 54 -6.82 6.90 -0.16
N LYS A 55 -6.92 5.57 -0.31
CA LYS A 55 -5.78 4.64 -0.13
C LYS A 55 -4.59 5.05 -1.00
N ARG A 56 -4.83 5.31 -2.29
CA ARG A 56 -3.78 5.76 -3.21
C ARG A 56 -3.20 7.13 -2.85
N LEU A 57 -4.02 8.07 -2.41
CA LEU A 57 -3.52 9.39 -2.00
C LEU A 57 -2.58 9.26 -0.80
N LEU A 58 -2.93 8.43 0.18
CA LEU A 58 -2.08 8.16 1.34
C LEU A 58 -0.77 7.47 0.92
N GLN A 59 -0.82 6.49 0.01
CA GLN A 59 0.39 5.88 -0.56
C GLN A 59 1.31 6.94 -1.19
N VAL A 60 0.75 7.86 -2.00
CA VAL A 60 1.51 8.94 -2.62
C VAL A 60 2.18 9.84 -1.58
N THR A 61 1.56 10.07 -0.41
CA THR A 61 2.17 10.93 0.62
C THR A 61 3.50 10.39 1.16
N CYS A 62 3.77 9.09 1.09
CA CYS A 62 5.00 8.48 1.59
C CYS A 62 6.26 8.96 0.84
N GLU A 63 6.11 9.46 -0.39
CA GLU A 63 7.23 9.91 -1.22
C GLU A 63 7.28 11.44 -1.38
N GLN A 64 6.30 12.18 -0.83
CA GLN A 64 6.08 13.60 -1.12
C GLN A 64 6.73 14.56 -0.12
N MET A 65 6.90 15.81 -0.56
CA MET A 65 7.41 16.88 0.31
C MET A 65 6.35 17.29 1.34
N PRO A 66 6.75 17.77 2.54
CA PRO A 66 5.83 18.10 3.63
C PRO A 66 4.62 18.99 3.25
N PRO A 67 4.75 20.04 2.41
CA PRO A 67 3.60 20.86 2.02
C PRO A 67 2.51 20.07 1.28
N PHE A 68 2.91 19.13 0.42
CA PHE A 68 1.97 18.27 -0.30
C PHE A 68 1.28 17.31 0.67
N ILE A 69 2.04 16.68 1.58
CA ILE A 69 1.52 15.75 2.59
C ILE A 69 0.43 16.43 3.41
N CYS A 70 0.69 17.62 3.96
CA CYS A 70 -0.28 18.37 4.74
C CYS A 70 -1.56 18.66 3.94
N GLY A 71 -1.43 19.09 2.68
CA GLY A 71 -2.56 19.34 1.80
C GLY A 71 -3.38 18.07 1.48
N ALA A 72 -2.71 16.95 1.26
CA ALA A 72 -3.33 15.66 1.01
C ALA A 72 -4.09 15.13 2.24
N LEU A 73 -3.49 15.21 3.44
CA LEU A 73 -4.14 14.80 4.68
C LEU A 73 -5.34 15.70 5.03
N TYR A 74 -5.22 17.00 4.81
CA TYR A 74 -6.35 17.92 4.94
C TYR A 74 -7.49 17.54 3.99
N LEU A 75 -7.19 17.27 2.72
CA LEU A 75 -8.17 16.79 1.74
C LEU A 75 -8.87 15.52 2.22
N VAL A 76 -8.13 14.51 2.70
CA VAL A 76 -8.71 13.27 3.23
C VAL A 76 -9.67 13.58 4.38
N SER A 77 -9.28 14.46 5.31
CA SER A 77 -10.15 14.86 6.43
C SER A 77 -11.48 15.45 5.96
N GLU A 78 -11.46 16.29 4.92
CA GLU A 78 -12.66 16.92 4.37
C GLU A 78 -13.54 15.92 3.61
N ILE A 79 -12.96 14.94 2.93
CA ILE A 79 -13.71 13.86 2.27
C ILE A 79 -14.41 12.98 3.31
N LEU A 80 -13.73 12.61 4.39
CA LEU A 80 -14.32 11.82 5.47
C LEU A 80 -15.46 12.55 6.18
N LYS A 81 -15.36 13.88 6.35
CA LYS A 81 -16.49 14.70 6.84
C LYS A 81 -17.65 14.73 5.86
N ALA A 82 -17.38 14.86 4.55
CA ALA A 82 -18.41 14.93 3.52
C ALA A 82 -19.10 13.59 3.24
N LYS A 83 -18.46 12.45 3.58
CA LYS A 83 -18.97 11.10 3.31
C LYS A 83 -18.93 10.23 4.57
N PRO A 84 -19.90 10.37 5.50
CA PRO A 84 -19.95 9.61 6.75
C PRO A 84 -19.93 8.09 6.56
N GLY A 85 -20.57 7.58 5.49
CA GLY A 85 -20.55 6.15 5.16
C GLY A 85 -19.15 5.60 4.85
N LEU A 86 -18.23 6.43 4.38
CA LEU A 86 -16.83 6.04 4.18
C LEU A 86 -16.08 5.92 5.51
N ARG A 87 -16.43 6.73 6.52
CA ARG A 87 -15.85 6.64 7.87
C ARG A 87 -16.26 5.35 8.57
N SER A 88 -17.55 5.01 8.55
CA SER A 88 -18.02 3.73 9.10
C SER A 88 -17.32 2.55 8.42
N GLN A 89 -17.15 2.56 7.09
CA GLN A 89 -16.39 1.51 6.38
C GLN A 89 -14.89 1.42 6.70
N LEU A 90 -14.33 2.42 7.39
CA LEU A 90 -12.94 2.41 7.87
C LEU A 90 -12.85 1.94 9.32
N GLU A 91 -13.87 2.25 10.11
CA GLU A 91 -14.00 1.87 11.53
C GLU A 91 -14.45 0.41 11.67
N ASP A 92 -15.44 0.02 10.86
CA ASP A 92 -15.82 -1.36 10.68
C ASP A 92 -14.70 -2.04 9.89
N HIS A 93 -14.05 -3.05 10.46
CA HIS A 93 -13.15 -3.95 9.76
C HIS A 93 -13.97 -5.02 9.03
N PRO A 94 -14.26 -4.92 7.73
CA PRO A 94 -14.45 -6.09 6.91
C PRO A 94 -13.16 -6.32 6.15
N GLU A 95 -12.26 -7.14 6.71
CA GLU A 95 -11.26 -7.88 5.91
C GLU A 95 -11.95 -8.94 5.03
N SER A 96 -13.09 -8.60 4.42
CA SER A 96 -13.95 -9.52 3.68
C SER A 96 -14.49 -8.84 2.42
N ASP A 97 -13.59 -8.20 1.67
CA ASP A 97 -13.88 -7.81 0.28
C ASP A 97 -12.66 -8.22 -0.54
N ASP A 98 -12.44 -9.54 -0.67
CA ASP A 98 -11.46 -10.17 -1.59
C ASP A 98 -10.11 -9.40 -1.72
N GLU A 99 -9.54 -8.94 -0.61
CA GLU A 99 -8.33 -8.12 -0.60
C GLU A 99 -7.12 -9.06 -0.56
N GLU A 100 -6.25 -8.97 -1.58
CA GLU A 100 -5.11 -9.87 -1.76
C GLU A 100 -4.20 -9.90 -0.52
N ASN A 101 -4.04 -11.10 0.05
CA ASN A 101 -3.14 -11.34 1.17
C ASN A 101 -1.71 -11.43 0.66
N PHE A 102 -0.90 -10.40 0.88
CA PHE A 102 0.53 -10.43 0.56
C PHE A 102 1.23 -11.29 1.63
N ILE A 103 1.50 -12.54 1.28
CA ILE A 103 2.43 -13.38 2.04
C ILE A 103 3.83 -13.01 1.53
N ASP A 104 4.65 -12.43 2.40
CA ASP A 104 6.07 -12.20 2.09
C ASP A 104 6.70 -13.50 1.59
N VAL A 105 7.48 -13.41 0.51
CA VAL A 105 8.26 -14.55 0.04
C VAL A 105 9.15 -14.96 1.19
N ARG A 106 9.01 -16.20 1.65
CA ARG A 106 10.03 -16.80 2.51
C ARG A 106 11.31 -16.82 1.68
N ASP A 107 12.34 -16.12 2.12
CA ASP A 107 13.70 -16.36 1.64
C ASP A 107 14.06 -17.80 2.06
N ASP A 108 13.69 -18.78 1.23
CA ASP A 108 14.12 -20.17 1.33
C ASP A 108 15.55 -20.32 0.74
N GLU A 109 16.35 -19.26 0.79
CA GLU A 109 17.79 -19.28 0.54
C GLU A 109 18.48 -18.71 1.79
N ASP A 110 19.24 -19.59 2.44
CA ASP A 110 20.22 -19.34 3.51
C ASP A 110 19.71 -19.28 4.97
N ILE A 111 19.00 -20.32 5.42
CA ILE A 111 19.32 -20.84 6.77
C ILE A 111 20.62 -21.63 6.64
N GLU A 112 21.75 -20.94 6.79
CA GLU A 112 23.01 -21.62 7.04
C GLU A 112 22.88 -22.45 8.32
N THR A 113 22.79 -23.76 8.17
CA THR A 113 22.90 -24.69 9.28
C THR A 113 24.37 -24.73 9.66
N PHE A 114 24.75 -23.99 10.69
CA PHE A 114 26.06 -24.14 11.34
C PHE A 114 26.11 -25.55 11.96
N THR A 115 26.82 -26.47 11.30
CA THR A 115 27.25 -27.71 11.94
C THR A 115 28.49 -27.40 12.76
N ASP A 116 28.38 -27.42 14.09
CA ASP A 116 29.56 -27.32 14.97
C ASP A 116 30.54 -28.46 14.66
N ALA A 117 31.78 -28.10 14.37
CA ALA A 117 32.82 -29.00 13.89
C ALA A 117 33.53 -29.79 15.00
N ASP A 118 32.83 -30.20 16.06
CA ASP A 118 33.43 -30.87 17.22
C ASP A 118 32.86 -32.29 17.45
N ALA A 119 32.63 -33.03 16.37
CA ALA A 119 32.21 -34.43 16.44
C ALA A 119 33.08 -35.37 15.60
N ASP A 120 34.41 -35.30 15.73
CA ASP A 120 35.25 -36.49 15.52
C ASP A 120 36.64 -36.38 16.18
N THR A 121 36.70 -36.63 17.49
CA THR A 121 37.89 -37.24 18.09
C THR A 121 37.45 -38.30 19.08
N ASP A 122 36.94 -39.43 18.58
CA ASP A 122 37.12 -40.68 19.31
C ASP A 122 37.11 -41.88 18.35
N LYS A 123 38.33 -42.40 18.12
CA LYS A 123 38.74 -43.73 17.59
C LYS A 123 40.12 -43.53 16.94
N GLU A 124 41.21 -44.21 17.27
CA GLU A 124 41.45 -45.47 17.95
C GLU A 124 42.94 -45.49 18.33
N LYS A 125 43.28 -45.87 19.55
CA LYS A 125 44.49 -46.67 19.81
C LYS A 125 44.11 -47.78 20.78
N GLY A 126 43.85 -48.96 20.22
CA GLY A 126 43.93 -50.20 20.98
C GLY A 126 45.37 -50.51 21.36
N THR A 127 45.56 -51.19 22.49
CA THR A 127 46.21 -52.51 22.62
C THR A 127 46.41 -52.80 24.12
N GLU A 128 45.81 -53.93 24.57
CA GLU A 128 46.24 -54.93 25.59
C GLU A 128 46.92 -54.43 26.90
N GLU A 129 46.66 -54.96 28.10
CA GLU A 129 46.85 -56.37 28.48
C GLU A 129 46.40 -56.61 29.94
N LYS A 130 46.19 -57.88 30.29
CA LYS A 130 45.74 -58.48 31.55
C LYS A 130 46.51 -58.07 32.83
N SER A 131 45.79 -57.93 33.95
CA SER A 131 45.78 -58.86 35.12
C SER A 131 44.82 -58.37 36.20
#